data_AF-J4GPG0-F1
#
_entry.id   AF-J4GPG0-F1
#
_cell.length_a   1.000
_cell.length_b   1.000
_cell.length_c   1.000
_cell.angle_alpha   90.00
_cell.angle_beta   90.00
_cell.angle_gamma   90.00
#
_symmetry.space_group_name_H-M   'P 1'
#
loop_
_entity.id
_entity.type
_entity.pdbx_description
1 polymer ?
#
loop_
_entity_poly.entity_id
_entity_poly.type
_entity_poly.pdbx_seq_one_letter_code
_entity_poly.pdbx_strand_id
1 'polypeptide(L)'
;MARKCVYASASSAEFADEQPSPSLAVLALVLIAANHGMVNTISDTFDVQFHTLKDKYKDVVSAEALFWKRFRGGTTYDYGMRMEVPTLMKEFVDNVNLGTDPEGFLFFNNIGDLDAGDGKYNVLYNTTGDVNQRAVRVQFFHHKQGSFYAEFLAKDPNKTVDYLIDGQVGKWATLETGSASAHIKKYSDESDISIKIPAIKKQVTFSVPDNNAHASIDVWGNFMFKDISRLQSSSDPSYADYNQDRIVFYRSSGWTGSADFTASSTDLHAPMFSIC
;
A
#
# COMPACT_ATOMS: atom_id res chain seq x y z
N MET A 1 -38.09 -10.29 56.88
CA MET A 1 -38.35 -10.74 55.48
C MET A 1 -37.00 -11.03 54.84
N ALA A 2 -36.32 -12.17 54.96
CA ALA A 2 -36.67 -13.60 54.97
C ALA A 2 -37.09 -14.17 53.61
N ARG A 3 -36.10 -14.73 52.88
CA ARG A 3 -36.02 -15.99 52.08
C ARG A 3 -34.76 -15.82 51.20
N LYS A 4 -33.62 -16.51 51.31
CA LYS A 4 -33.17 -17.86 51.70
C LYS A 4 -33.78 -19.03 50.91
N CYS A 5 -32.84 -19.82 50.38
CA CYS A 5 -32.88 -21.25 50.03
C CYS A 5 -33.36 -21.62 48.61
N VAL A 6 -32.89 -22.68 47.94
CA VAL A 6 -31.86 -23.73 48.15
C VAL A 6 -31.76 -24.53 46.82
N TYR A 7 -30.62 -25.22 46.63
CA TYR A 7 -30.30 -26.33 45.71
C TYR A 7 -31.45 -27.23 45.21
N ALA A 8 -31.29 -27.80 44.01
CA ALA A 8 -31.21 -29.26 43.82
C ALA A 8 -30.83 -29.66 42.38
N SER A 9 -29.96 -30.67 42.30
CA SER A 9 -29.54 -31.48 41.16
C SER A 9 -30.54 -32.60 40.80
N ALA A 10 -30.59 -33.02 39.53
CA ALA A 10 -30.93 -34.38 39.04
C ALA A 10 -30.64 -34.42 37.53
N SER A 11 -29.64 -35.16 37.05
CA SER A 11 -29.61 -36.61 36.70
C SER A 11 -30.16 -36.94 35.29
N SER A 12 -29.23 -37.36 34.43
CA SER A 12 -29.30 -38.41 33.39
C SER A 12 -30.66 -38.81 32.79
N ALA A 13 -30.75 -38.74 31.46
CA ALA A 13 -30.99 -39.92 30.62
C ALA A 13 -30.66 -39.61 29.16
N GLU A 14 -29.92 -40.53 28.54
CA GLU A 14 -29.67 -40.63 27.10
C GLU A 14 -30.97 -40.74 26.32
N PHE A 15 -31.06 -40.04 25.20
CA PHE A 15 -31.75 -40.53 24.02
C PHE A 15 -30.93 -40.13 22.81
N ALA A 16 -30.44 -41.15 22.11
CA ALA A 16 -29.85 -41.03 20.79
C ALA A 16 -30.90 -40.51 19.83
N ASP A 17 -30.54 -39.49 19.05
CA ASP A 17 -31.29 -39.12 17.87
C ASP A 17 -30.32 -38.91 16.72
N GLU A 18 -30.54 -39.67 15.66
CA GLU A 18 -29.80 -39.68 14.41
C GLU A 18 -29.82 -38.27 13.79
N GLN A 19 -28.67 -37.60 13.79
CA GLN A 19 -28.47 -36.41 12.97
C GLN A 19 -28.02 -36.84 11.56
N PRO A 20 -28.71 -36.37 10.51
CA PRO A 20 -28.48 -36.83 9.15
C PRO A 20 -27.12 -36.37 8.61
N SER A 21 -26.45 -37.32 7.96
CA SER A 21 -25.45 -37.15 6.90
C SER A 21 -25.26 -35.70 6.43
N PRO A 22 -24.10 -35.07 6.66
CA PRO A 22 -23.81 -33.79 6.05
C PRO A 22 -23.70 -33.99 4.54
N SER A 23 -24.72 -33.46 3.86
CA SER A 23 -24.82 -33.32 2.42
C SER A 23 -23.51 -32.86 1.78
N LEU A 24 -23.24 -33.43 0.61
CA LEU A 24 -22.16 -33.19 -0.37
C LEU A 24 -21.88 -31.72 -0.79
N ALA A 25 -22.31 -30.70 -0.03
CA ALA A 25 -22.17 -29.29 -0.35
C ALA A 25 -21.04 -28.56 0.39
N VAL A 26 -20.35 -29.20 1.36
CA VAL A 26 -19.21 -28.59 2.08
C VAL A 26 -17.85 -29.08 1.52
N LEU A 27 -17.86 -29.92 0.48
CA LEU A 27 -16.65 -30.42 -0.20
C LEU A 27 -16.35 -29.72 -1.54
N ALA A 28 -16.87 -28.51 -1.75
CA ALA A 28 -16.63 -27.71 -2.95
C ALA A 28 -15.67 -26.52 -2.73
N LEU A 29 -15.03 -26.42 -1.56
CA LEU A 29 -14.08 -25.33 -1.26
C LEU A 29 -12.76 -25.82 -0.63
N VAL A 30 -12.33 -27.06 -0.87
CA VAL A 30 -10.96 -27.54 -0.54
C VAL A 30 -10.51 -28.57 -1.57
N LEU A 31 -10.50 -28.19 -2.85
CA LEU A 31 -9.86 -28.96 -3.92
C LEU A 31 -9.31 -28.02 -4.99
N ILE A 32 -8.47 -27.05 -4.58
CA ILE A 32 -7.41 -26.59 -5.47
C ILE A 32 -6.36 -27.67 -5.42
N ALA A 33 -6.48 -28.57 -6.39
CA ALA A 33 -5.57 -29.65 -6.65
C ALA A 33 -4.12 -29.15 -6.60
N ALA A 34 -3.28 -29.93 -5.95
CA ALA A 34 -1.87 -30.05 -6.27
C ALA A 34 -1.74 -30.47 -7.75
N ASN A 35 -1.80 -29.48 -8.63
CA ASN A 35 -1.47 -29.62 -10.04
C ASN A 35 -0.35 -28.62 -10.28
N HIS A 36 0.86 -29.10 -10.50
CA HIS A 36 2.03 -28.30 -10.89
C HIS A 36 1.92 -27.78 -12.34
N GLY A 37 0.71 -27.41 -12.76
CA GLY A 37 0.40 -26.72 -13.99
C GLY A 37 0.08 -25.27 -13.65
N MET A 38 1.09 -24.42 -13.78
CA MET A 38 1.05 -22.97 -13.63
C MET A 38 -0.17 -22.38 -14.35
N VAL A 39 -1.16 -21.86 -13.61
CA VAL A 39 -2.28 -21.10 -14.22
C VAL A 39 -1.76 -19.72 -14.56
N ASN A 40 -1.35 -19.57 -15.81
CA ASN A 40 -0.54 -18.46 -16.32
C ASN A 40 -1.35 -17.29 -16.89
N THR A 41 -2.68 -17.32 -16.73
CA THR A 41 -3.57 -16.21 -17.05
C THR A 41 -4.71 -16.21 -16.03
N ILE A 42 -5.04 -15.04 -15.49
CA ILE A 42 -6.15 -14.88 -14.55
C ILE A 42 -7.38 -14.48 -15.37
N SER A 43 -8.51 -15.18 -15.22
CA SER A 43 -9.75 -14.81 -15.93
C SER A 43 -10.53 -13.70 -15.22
N ASP A 44 -10.22 -13.46 -13.94
CA ASP A 44 -10.86 -12.44 -13.12
C ASP A 44 -10.58 -11.03 -13.62
N THR A 45 -11.59 -10.17 -13.52
CA THR A 45 -11.50 -8.74 -13.84
C THR A 45 -10.64 -8.00 -12.80
N PHE A 46 -10.21 -6.78 -13.13
CA PHE A 46 -9.50 -5.92 -12.17
C PHE A 46 -10.26 -5.79 -10.86
N ASP A 47 -11.57 -5.50 -10.91
CA ASP A 47 -12.37 -5.25 -9.71
C ASP A 47 -12.44 -6.49 -8.79
N VAL A 48 -12.61 -7.69 -9.37
CA VAL A 48 -12.61 -8.96 -8.62
C VAL A 48 -11.26 -9.22 -7.98
N GLN A 49 -10.17 -9.02 -8.74
CA GLN A 49 -8.81 -9.19 -8.23
C GLN A 49 -8.51 -8.20 -7.10
N PHE A 50 -8.92 -6.93 -7.25
CA PHE A 50 -8.71 -5.89 -6.25
C PHE A 50 -9.38 -6.24 -4.94
N HIS A 51 -10.66 -6.65 -4.96
CA HIS A 51 -11.37 -7.07 -3.76
C HIS A 51 -10.74 -8.31 -3.11
N THR A 52 -10.37 -9.30 -3.93
CA THR A 52 -9.70 -10.52 -3.44
C THR A 52 -8.37 -10.19 -2.74
N LEU A 53 -7.56 -9.30 -3.31
CA LEU A 53 -6.30 -8.88 -2.73
C LEU A 53 -6.51 -8.05 -1.46
N LYS A 54 -7.53 -7.17 -1.44
CA LYS A 54 -7.90 -6.38 -0.27
C LYS A 54 -8.34 -7.25 0.91
N ASP A 55 -9.01 -8.37 0.65
CA ASP A 55 -9.41 -9.32 1.69
C ASP A 55 -8.22 -10.19 2.15
N LYS A 56 -7.26 -10.44 1.26
CA LYS A 56 -6.08 -11.27 1.53
C LYS A 56 -4.99 -10.54 2.34
N TYR A 57 -4.82 -9.24 2.13
CA TYR A 57 -3.72 -8.44 2.68
C TYR A 57 -4.20 -7.38 3.67
N LYS A 58 -3.39 -7.10 4.70
CA LYS A 58 -3.74 -6.14 5.75
C LYS A 58 -3.66 -4.69 5.30
N ASP A 59 -2.71 -4.38 4.44
CA ASP A 59 -2.39 -3.02 4.03
C ASP A 59 -2.37 -2.92 2.50
N VAL A 60 -2.78 -1.74 2.00
CA VAL A 60 -2.81 -1.38 0.59
C VAL A 60 -2.35 0.06 0.44
N VAL A 61 -1.46 0.32 -0.52
CA VAL A 61 -0.96 1.66 -0.85
C VAL A 61 -0.88 1.83 -2.36
N SER A 62 -0.97 3.07 -2.83
CA SER A 62 -0.70 3.39 -4.24
C SER A 62 0.75 3.08 -4.58
N ALA A 63 0.96 2.56 -5.78
CA ALA A 63 2.26 2.24 -6.32
C ALA A 63 2.24 2.41 -7.85
N GLU A 64 3.41 2.57 -8.43
CA GLU A 64 3.58 2.71 -9.88
C GLU A 64 4.61 1.68 -10.32
N ALA A 65 4.38 1.03 -11.44
CA ALA A 65 5.29 0.00 -11.94
C ALA A 65 5.60 0.22 -13.40
N LEU A 66 6.88 0.31 -13.70
CA LEU A 66 7.45 0.38 -15.03
C LEU A 66 7.81 -1.02 -15.51
N PHE A 67 7.20 -1.43 -16.62
CA PHE A 67 7.48 -2.72 -17.26
C PHE A 67 8.31 -2.54 -18.52
N TRP A 68 9.25 -3.48 -18.74
CA TRP A 68 10.15 -3.43 -19.89
C TRP A 68 10.32 -4.78 -20.57
N LYS A 69 10.40 -4.74 -21.91
CA LYS A 69 10.63 -5.89 -22.80
C LYS A 69 11.57 -5.47 -23.93
N ARG A 70 12.78 -6.04 -23.98
CA ARG A 70 13.77 -5.76 -25.04
C ARG A 70 14.06 -6.99 -25.88
N PHE A 71 13.92 -6.84 -27.18
CA PHE A 71 14.34 -7.86 -28.13
C PHE A 71 15.87 -7.96 -28.20
N ARG A 72 16.42 -9.18 -28.02
CA ARG A 72 17.86 -9.47 -28.18
C ARG A 72 18.23 -10.07 -29.54
N GLY A 73 17.26 -10.34 -30.41
CA GLY A 73 17.47 -11.09 -31.65
C GLY A 73 16.85 -12.48 -31.61
N GLY A 74 16.48 -13.01 -32.77
CA GLY A 74 15.82 -14.32 -32.89
C GLY A 74 14.44 -14.35 -32.23
N THR A 75 14.28 -15.17 -31.19
CA THR A 75 13.07 -15.29 -30.37
C THR A 75 13.31 -14.89 -28.91
N THR A 76 14.45 -14.25 -28.62
CA THR A 76 14.91 -13.96 -27.25
C THR A 76 14.55 -12.53 -26.86
N TYR A 77 13.97 -12.39 -25.67
CA TYR A 77 13.63 -11.11 -25.04
C TYR A 77 14.25 -11.04 -23.65
N ASP A 78 14.74 -9.87 -23.27
CA ASP A 78 14.94 -9.51 -21.87
C ASP A 78 13.68 -8.86 -21.35
N TYR A 79 13.41 -9.10 -20.07
CA TYR A 79 12.36 -8.43 -19.34
C TYR A 79 12.95 -7.72 -18.13
N GLY A 80 12.25 -6.72 -17.63
CA GLY A 80 12.63 -6.01 -16.41
C GLY A 80 11.44 -5.25 -15.86
N MET A 81 11.56 -4.86 -14.60
CA MET A 81 10.53 -4.11 -13.91
C MET A 81 11.15 -3.18 -12.89
N ARG A 82 10.63 -1.96 -12.82
CA ARG A 82 10.83 -1.08 -11.68
C ARG A 82 9.48 -0.81 -11.04
N MET A 83 9.39 -0.77 -9.73
CA MET A 83 8.16 -0.41 -9.03
C MET A 83 8.48 0.58 -7.94
N GLU A 84 7.75 1.68 -7.87
CA GLU A 84 7.90 2.70 -6.86
C GLU A 84 6.68 2.70 -5.93
N VAL A 85 6.97 2.84 -4.64
CA VAL A 85 5.97 2.93 -3.58
C VAL A 85 6.38 4.11 -2.68
N PRO A 86 6.17 5.36 -3.15
CA PRO A 86 6.68 6.55 -2.47
C PRO A 86 6.20 6.66 -1.02
N THR A 87 4.97 6.22 -0.74
CA THR A 87 4.38 6.21 0.60
C THR A 87 5.13 5.34 1.59
N LEU A 88 5.76 4.26 1.13
CA LEU A 88 6.60 3.38 1.95
C LEU A 88 8.10 3.70 1.83
N MET A 89 8.47 4.71 1.03
CA MET A 89 9.87 4.96 0.62
C MET A 89 10.54 3.73 0.02
N LYS A 90 9.80 2.92 -0.74
CA LYS A 90 10.34 1.70 -1.34
C LYS A 90 10.33 1.77 -2.85
N GLU A 91 11.37 1.21 -3.45
CA GLU A 91 11.35 0.82 -4.85
C GLU A 91 11.82 -0.62 -5.00
N PHE A 92 11.24 -1.35 -5.94
CA PHE A 92 11.77 -2.62 -6.41
C PHE A 92 12.40 -2.39 -7.77
N VAL A 93 13.63 -2.86 -7.97
CA VAL A 93 14.32 -2.71 -9.25
C VAL A 93 14.85 -4.06 -9.71
N ASP A 94 14.49 -4.41 -10.93
CA ASP A 94 15.11 -5.45 -11.71
C ASP A 94 15.49 -4.87 -13.08
N ASN A 95 16.80 -4.81 -13.32
CA ASN A 95 17.44 -4.37 -14.56
C ASN A 95 16.97 -2.97 -15.04
N VAL A 96 17.82 -1.95 -14.86
CA VAL A 96 17.45 -0.53 -15.08
C VAL A 96 17.28 -0.22 -16.57
N ASN A 97 16.04 0.04 -17.03
CA ASN A 97 15.73 0.67 -18.32
C ASN A 97 14.37 1.40 -18.29
N LEU A 98 14.12 2.27 -19.27
CA LEU A 98 12.86 3.02 -19.46
C LEU A 98 11.75 2.12 -20.05
N GLY A 99 10.49 2.33 -19.62
CA GLY A 99 9.35 1.44 -19.91
C GLY A 99 8.00 2.15 -19.84
N THR A 100 6.92 1.42 -19.61
CA THR A 100 5.54 1.94 -19.51
C THR A 100 4.96 1.69 -18.13
N ASP A 101 4.26 2.69 -17.60
CA ASP A 101 3.91 2.78 -16.17
C ASP A 101 2.39 2.69 -15.94
N PRO A 102 1.81 1.50 -15.78
CA PRO A 102 0.48 1.39 -15.19
C PRO A 102 0.54 1.78 -13.69
N GLU A 103 -0.29 2.76 -13.33
CA GLU A 103 -0.56 3.12 -11.94
C GLU A 103 -1.46 2.06 -11.27
N GLY A 104 -1.13 1.71 -10.03
CA GLY A 104 -1.83 0.64 -9.32
C GLY A 104 -1.68 0.67 -7.82
N PHE A 105 -1.80 -0.51 -7.22
CA PHE A 105 -1.83 -0.69 -5.78
C PHE A 105 -0.93 -1.84 -5.37
N LEU A 106 -0.10 -1.62 -4.36
CA LEU A 106 0.66 -2.66 -3.69
C LEU A 106 -0.10 -3.13 -2.44
N PHE A 107 -0.34 -4.43 -2.36
CA PHE A 107 -0.98 -5.13 -1.26
C PHE A 107 0.08 -5.93 -0.49
N PHE A 108 0.11 -5.81 0.83
CA PHE A 108 1.14 -6.47 1.65
C PHE A 108 0.65 -6.64 3.10
N ASN A 109 1.35 -7.50 3.86
CA ASN A 109 1.03 -7.76 5.27
C ASN A 109 2.02 -7.14 6.25
N ASN A 110 3.27 -6.96 5.84
CA ASN A 110 4.34 -6.42 6.65
C ASN A 110 5.36 -5.70 5.76
N ILE A 111 5.64 -4.43 6.05
CA ILE A 111 6.65 -3.66 5.32
C ILE A 111 8.05 -4.26 5.48
N GLY A 112 8.34 -4.92 6.61
CA GLY A 112 9.64 -5.55 6.84
C GLY A 112 9.95 -6.70 5.87
N ASP A 113 8.94 -7.28 5.22
CA ASP A 113 9.18 -8.28 4.17
C ASP A 113 9.78 -7.63 2.91
N LEU A 114 9.53 -6.33 2.69
CA LEU A 114 10.16 -5.54 1.62
C LEU A 114 11.62 -5.17 1.97
N ASP A 115 12.00 -5.23 3.25
CA ASP A 115 13.37 -4.94 3.72
C ASP A 115 14.31 -6.16 3.68
N ALA A 116 13.78 -7.35 3.40
CA ALA A 116 14.54 -8.59 3.44
C ALA A 116 15.58 -8.74 2.30
N GLY A 117 15.75 -7.74 1.45
CA GLY A 117 16.76 -7.67 0.39
C GLY A 117 16.24 -8.14 -0.96
N ASP A 118 16.91 -9.13 -1.54
CA ASP A 118 16.58 -9.64 -2.88
C ASP A 118 15.21 -10.35 -2.84
N GLY A 119 14.39 -10.06 -3.84
CA GLY A 119 13.07 -10.63 -4.04
C GLY A 119 12.96 -11.27 -5.41
N LYS A 120 12.08 -12.27 -5.52
CA LYS A 120 11.65 -12.81 -6.79
C LYS A 120 10.25 -12.33 -7.10
N TYR A 121 9.93 -12.21 -8.38
CA TYR A 121 8.60 -11.82 -8.81
C TYR A 121 8.12 -12.61 -10.02
N ASN A 122 6.80 -12.75 -10.10
CA ASN A 122 6.09 -13.19 -11.28
C ASN A 122 5.29 -12.03 -11.85
N VAL A 123 5.14 -11.99 -13.17
CA VAL A 123 4.21 -11.08 -13.85
C VAL A 123 3.13 -11.90 -14.54
N LEU A 124 1.89 -11.55 -14.24
CA LEU A 124 0.67 -12.13 -14.78
C LEU A 124 -0.17 -11.00 -15.38
N TYR A 125 -0.95 -11.32 -16.40
CA TYR A 125 -1.98 -10.43 -16.91
C TYR A 125 -3.29 -11.21 -17.08
N ASN A 126 -4.42 -10.51 -16.97
CA ASN A 126 -5.71 -11.13 -17.25
C ASN A 126 -6.05 -11.08 -18.74
N THR A 127 -6.87 -12.03 -19.19
CA THR A 127 -7.26 -12.18 -20.61
C THR A 127 -8.69 -11.70 -20.88
N THR A 128 -9.24 -10.86 -19.98
CA THR A 128 -10.60 -10.35 -20.13
C THR A 128 -10.78 -9.57 -21.44
N GLY A 129 -11.94 -9.78 -22.07
CA GLY A 129 -12.34 -9.05 -23.27
C GLY A 129 -12.71 -7.59 -22.99
N ASP A 130 -13.12 -7.27 -21.76
CA ASP A 130 -13.44 -5.90 -21.35
C ASP A 130 -12.15 -5.10 -21.11
N VAL A 131 -11.89 -4.15 -22.01
CA VAL A 131 -10.72 -3.26 -22.00
C VAL A 131 -10.57 -2.55 -20.66
N ASN A 132 -11.67 -2.10 -20.03
CA ASN A 132 -11.62 -1.34 -18.77
C ASN A 132 -11.30 -2.20 -17.54
N GLN A 133 -11.35 -3.52 -17.71
CA GLN A 133 -11.13 -4.52 -16.67
C GLN A 133 -9.81 -5.26 -16.84
N ARG A 134 -9.04 -4.93 -17.88
CA ARG A 134 -7.71 -5.50 -18.07
C ARG A 134 -6.77 -5.07 -16.95
N ALA A 135 -5.96 -6.01 -16.49
CA ALA A 135 -5.08 -5.81 -15.37
C ALA A 135 -3.77 -6.59 -15.53
N VAL A 136 -2.71 -5.99 -15.01
CA VAL A 136 -1.45 -6.64 -14.72
C VAL A 136 -1.34 -6.89 -13.22
N ARG A 137 -0.82 -8.06 -12.85
CA ARG A 137 -0.56 -8.44 -11.47
C ARG A 137 0.88 -8.91 -11.34
N VAL A 138 1.56 -8.40 -10.32
CA VAL A 138 2.91 -8.81 -9.96
C VAL A 138 2.85 -9.51 -8.60
N GLN A 139 3.51 -10.66 -8.49
CA GLN A 139 3.49 -11.46 -7.26
C GLN A 139 4.91 -11.60 -6.71
N PHE A 140 5.17 -11.03 -5.54
CA PHE A 140 6.50 -11.02 -4.94
C PHE A 140 6.67 -12.13 -3.91
N PHE A 141 7.81 -12.82 -3.95
CA PHE A 141 8.14 -13.91 -3.04
C PHE A 141 9.66 -14.00 -2.80
N HIS A 142 10.09 -14.58 -1.67
CA HIS A 142 11.51 -14.73 -1.37
C HIS A 142 12.09 -16.02 -1.99
N HIS A 143 11.58 -17.17 -1.54
CA HIS A 143 12.14 -18.48 -1.89
C HIS A 143 11.13 -19.41 -2.54
N LYS A 144 9.91 -19.47 -1.99
CA LYS A 144 8.88 -20.43 -2.40
C LYS A 144 7.80 -19.74 -3.24
N GLN A 145 7.74 -20.10 -4.52
CA GLN A 145 6.65 -19.68 -5.41
C GLN A 145 5.29 -20.13 -4.84
N GLY A 146 4.27 -19.29 -4.98
CA GLY A 146 2.95 -19.48 -4.38
C GLY A 146 2.80 -18.93 -2.96
N SER A 147 3.90 -18.53 -2.32
CA SER A 147 3.89 -17.87 -1.00
C SER A 147 4.29 -16.40 -1.15
N PHE A 148 3.32 -15.55 -1.47
CA PHE A 148 3.56 -14.15 -1.83
C PHE A 148 3.44 -13.20 -0.64
N TYR A 149 4.52 -12.48 -0.33
CA TYR A 149 4.53 -11.50 0.77
C TYR A 149 3.88 -10.17 0.38
N ALA A 150 3.93 -9.83 -0.91
CA ALA A 150 3.28 -8.67 -1.48
C ALA A 150 2.81 -8.96 -2.90
N GLU A 151 1.77 -8.26 -3.34
CA GLU A 151 1.28 -8.32 -4.71
C GLU A 151 0.90 -6.93 -5.19
N PHE A 152 1.27 -6.61 -6.42
CA PHE A 152 0.87 -5.38 -7.09
C PHE A 152 -0.22 -5.68 -8.11
N LEU A 153 -1.21 -4.80 -8.20
CA LEU A 153 -2.27 -4.88 -9.20
C LEU A 153 -2.48 -3.50 -9.81
N ALA A 154 -2.45 -3.42 -11.13
CA ALA A 154 -2.74 -2.20 -11.87
C ALA A 154 -3.68 -2.46 -13.03
N LYS A 155 -4.43 -1.43 -13.43
CA LYS A 155 -5.21 -1.45 -14.66
C LYS A 155 -4.25 -1.35 -15.85
N ASP A 156 -4.51 -2.16 -16.88
CA ASP A 156 -3.73 -2.15 -18.11
C ASP A 156 -4.67 -2.21 -19.34
N PRO A 157 -5.51 -1.19 -19.56
CA PRO A 157 -6.50 -1.21 -20.64
C PRO A 157 -5.85 -1.36 -22.02
N ASN A 158 -4.67 -0.76 -22.18
CA ASN A 158 -3.89 -0.77 -23.41
C ASN A 158 -3.12 -2.08 -23.61
N LYS A 159 -3.15 -3.01 -22.65
CA LYS A 159 -2.44 -4.29 -22.69
C LYS A 159 -0.94 -4.08 -22.97
N THR A 160 -0.36 -3.12 -22.26
CA THR A 160 1.07 -2.79 -22.30
C THR A 160 1.93 -3.95 -21.80
N VAL A 161 1.37 -4.78 -20.92
CA VAL A 161 1.98 -6.03 -20.46
C VAL A 161 1.22 -7.22 -21.07
N ASP A 162 1.83 -7.85 -22.07
CA ASP A 162 1.27 -8.98 -22.80
C ASP A 162 2.07 -10.29 -22.64
N TYR A 163 2.99 -10.30 -21.69
CA TYR A 163 3.95 -11.36 -21.45
C TYR A 163 3.95 -11.80 -19.99
N LEU A 164 4.58 -12.94 -19.73
CA LEU A 164 4.68 -13.53 -18.41
C LEU A 164 6.13 -13.53 -17.97
N ILE A 165 6.32 -13.31 -16.68
CA ILE A 165 7.60 -13.49 -16.01
C ILE A 165 7.39 -14.51 -14.91
N ASP A 166 8.33 -15.47 -14.80
CA ASP A 166 8.30 -16.52 -13.79
C ASP A 166 9.61 -16.52 -13.00
N GLY A 167 9.55 -16.01 -11.77
CA GLY A 167 10.63 -16.06 -10.79
C GLY A 167 11.86 -15.21 -11.09
N GLN A 168 11.70 -14.10 -11.82
CA GLN A 168 12.80 -13.16 -12.06
C GLN A 168 13.21 -12.46 -10.76
N VAL A 169 14.50 -12.15 -10.64
CA VAL A 169 15.10 -11.60 -9.41
C VAL A 169 15.23 -10.09 -9.55
N GLY A 170 14.86 -9.38 -8.50
CA GLY A 170 15.17 -7.96 -8.34
C GLY A 170 15.43 -7.65 -6.88
N LYS A 171 15.54 -6.37 -6.56
CA LYS A 171 15.91 -5.92 -5.22
C LYS A 171 15.03 -4.77 -4.78
N TRP A 172 14.57 -4.84 -3.53
CA TRP A 172 13.99 -3.69 -2.85
C TRP A 172 15.08 -2.75 -2.36
N ALA A 173 14.90 -1.46 -2.63
CA ALA A 173 15.73 -0.37 -2.15
C ALA A 173 14.85 0.70 -1.49
N THR A 174 15.51 1.58 -0.73
CA THR A 174 14.84 2.73 -0.13
C THR A 174 14.97 3.92 -1.07
N LEU A 175 13.84 4.55 -1.41
CA LEU A 175 13.81 5.78 -2.19
C LEU A 175 14.47 6.93 -1.42
N GLU A 176 15.09 7.88 -2.12
CA GLU A 176 15.69 9.06 -1.47
C GLU A 176 14.63 9.96 -0.80
N THR A 177 13.44 10.02 -1.38
CA THR A 177 12.32 10.82 -0.88
C THR A 177 11.04 9.99 -0.91
N GLY A 178 10.31 10.02 0.21
CA GLY A 178 8.96 9.50 0.34
C GLY A 178 7.92 10.58 0.14
N SER A 179 6.72 10.14 -0.23
CA SER A 179 5.56 11.00 -0.42
C SER A 179 4.30 10.26 -0.01
N ALA A 180 3.47 10.90 0.81
CA ALA A 180 2.23 10.29 1.29
C ALA A 180 1.15 11.36 1.49
N SER A 181 -0.11 10.98 1.27
CA SER A 181 -1.24 11.84 1.62
C SER A 181 -1.30 12.06 3.13
N ALA A 182 -1.38 13.31 3.55
CA ALA A 182 -1.42 13.72 4.94
C ALA A 182 -2.59 14.66 5.21
N HIS A 183 -3.13 14.55 6.41
CA HIS A 183 -4.12 15.47 6.96
C HIS A 183 -3.42 16.36 7.98
N ILE A 184 -3.49 17.67 7.79
CA ILE A 184 -2.89 18.67 8.66
C ILE A 184 -3.98 19.48 9.32
N LYS A 185 -3.92 19.55 10.65
CA LYS A 185 -4.94 20.20 11.46
C LYS A 185 -4.34 21.09 12.54
N LYS A 186 -4.92 22.28 12.72
CA LYS A 186 -4.63 23.24 13.77
C LYS A 186 -5.91 24.02 14.10
N TYR A 187 -6.23 24.17 15.37
CA TYR A 187 -7.31 25.08 15.79
C TYR A 187 -6.80 26.52 15.96
N SER A 188 -7.67 27.51 15.78
CA SER A 188 -7.30 28.95 15.80
C SER A 188 -6.74 29.42 17.15
N ASP A 189 -7.20 28.79 18.23
CA ASP A 189 -6.88 29.05 19.63
C ASP A 189 -5.81 28.11 20.21
N GLU A 190 -5.27 27.20 19.40
CA GLU A 190 -4.23 26.25 19.80
C GLU A 190 -2.88 26.58 19.16
N SER A 191 -1.80 26.29 19.89
CA SER A 191 -0.42 26.30 19.39
C SER A 191 -0.05 25.03 18.63
N ASP A 192 -0.89 23.99 18.73
CA ASP A 192 -0.53 22.66 18.30
C ASP A 192 -0.98 22.38 16.86
N ILE A 193 -0.06 21.88 16.04
CA ILE A 193 -0.30 21.45 14.66
C ILE A 193 -0.17 19.93 14.62
N SER A 194 -1.25 19.24 14.28
CA SER A 194 -1.27 17.79 14.07
C SER A 194 -1.07 17.47 12.60
N ILE A 195 -0.14 16.57 12.30
CA ILE A 195 0.02 15.94 10.98
C ILE A 195 -0.30 14.46 11.13
N LYS A 196 -1.26 13.97 10.36
CA LYS A 196 -1.63 12.55 10.29
C LYS A 196 -1.37 12.02 8.89
N ILE A 197 -0.63 10.92 8.79
CA ILE A 197 -0.31 10.23 7.53
C ILE A 197 -0.91 8.82 7.64
N PRO A 198 -2.17 8.62 7.20
CA PRO A 198 -2.91 7.38 7.46
C PRO A 198 -2.25 6.13 6.88
N ALA A 199 -1.69 6.24 5.67
CA ALA A 199 -1.16 5.11 4.92
C ALA A 199 0.03 4.41 5.60
N ILE A 200 0.76 5.11 6.46
CA ILE A 200 1.86 4.57 7.27
C ILE A 200 1.57 4.63 8.78
N LYS A 201 0.29 4.84 9.14
CA LYS A 201 -0.21 4.87 10.53
C LYS A 201 0.60 5.82 11.43
N LYS A 202 1.08 6.93 10.87
CA LYS A 202 1.91 7.92 11.58
C LYS A 202 1.06 9.15 11.91
N GLN A 203 1.20 9.62 13.15
CA GLN A 203 0.64 10.90 13.58
C GLN A 203 1.67 11.60 14.44
N VAL A 204 1.85 12.90 14.22
CA VAL A 204 2.71 13.76 15.03
C VAL A 204 1.98 15.05 15.36
N THR A 205 2.34 15.63 16.50
CA THR A 205 1.81 16.93 16.94
C THR A 205 2.99 17.81 17.30
N PHE A 206 3.01 19.00 16.72
CA PHE A 206 4.03 20.01 16.93
C PHE A 206 3.44 21.15 17.75
N SER A 207 4.06 21.50 18.87
CA SER A 207 3.71 22.72 19.59
C SER A 207 4.49 23.88 18.99
N VAL A 208 3.78 24.85 18.41
CA VAL A 208 4.35 26.03 17.74
C VAL A 208 3.89 27.27 18.51
N PRO A 209 4.73 27.80 19.43
CA PRO A 209 4.33 28.90 20.32
C PRO A 209 4.08 30.22 19.58
N ASP A 210 4.82 30.47 18.50
CA ASP A 210 4.72 31.69 17.72
C ASP A 210 4.05 31.39 16.37
N ASN A 211 2.71 31.46 16.37
CA ASN A 211 1.86 31.12 15.22
C ASN A 211 1.07 32.35 14.76
N ASN A 212 1.77 33.44 14.44
CA ASN A 212 1.32 34.81 14.13
C ASN A 212 -0.01 35.07 13.34
N ALA A 213 -0.77 34.06 12.91
CA ALA A 213 -2.01 34.21 12.18
C ALA A 213 -3.31 33.88 12.97
N HIS A 214 -3.30 33.31 14.18
CA HIS A 214 -4.53 32.78 14.85
C HIS A 214 -5.42 31.92 13.91
N ALA A 215 -4.84 31.39 12.83
CA ALA A 215 -5.58 30.73 11.77
C ALA A 215 -5.84 29.28 12.14
N SER A 216 -7.04 28.80 11.81
CA SER A 216 -7.34 27.37 11.77
C SER A 216 -6.82 26.77 10.47
N ILE A 217 -6.23 25.59 10.55
CA ILE A 217 -5.79 24.79 9.40
C ILE A 217 -6.55 23.46 9.47
N ASP A 218 -7.17 23.06 8.37
CA ASP A 218 -7.78 21.73 8.22
C ASP A 218 -7.71 21.35 6.74
N VAL A 219 -6.60 20.73 6.34
CA VAL A 219 -6.29 20.49 4.92
C VAL A 219 -5.75 19.09 4.69
N TRP A 220 -6.08 18.52 3.53
CA TRP A 220 -5.43 17.33 2.98
C TRP A 220 -4.42 17.75 1.93
N GLY A 221 -3.26 17.10 1.92
CA GLY A 221 -2.20 17.41 0.97
C GLY A 221 -1.22 16.27 0.80
N ASN A 222 -0.22 16.49 -0.05
CA ASN A 222 0.90 15.57 -0.21
C ASN A 222 2.04 16.00 0.73
N PHE A 223 2.48 15.06 1.56
CA PHE A 223 3.59 15.25 2.47
C PHE A 223 4.85 14.57 1.93
N MET A 224 5.87 15.36 1.63
CA MET A 224 7.16 14.87 1.16
C MET A 224 8.17 14.81 2.31
N PHE A 225 8.89 13.70 2.41
CA PHE A 225 9.82 13.44 3.51
C PHE A 225 11.04 12.65 3.06
N LYS A 226 12.23 13.00 3.56
CA LYS A 226 13.46 12.22 3.35
C LYS A 226 13.65 11.10 4.37
N ASP A 227 13.07 11.27 5.55
CA ASP A 227 13.14 10.29 6.62
C ASP A 227 11.92 10.45 7.53
N ILE A 228 10.99 9.51 7.46
CA ILE A 228 9.78 9.54 8.28
C ILE A 228 10.08 9.38 9.77
N SER A 229 11.21 8.76 10.13
CA SER A 229 11.60 8.58 11.53
C SER A 229 11.94 9.91 12.19
N ARG A 230 12.38 10.91 11.41
CA ARG A 230 12.64 12.29 11.86
C ARG A 230 11.35 13.09 12.08
N LEU A 231 10.22 12.60 11.58
CA LEU A 231 8.91 13.16 11.89
C LEU A 231 8.53 12.72 13.31
N GLN A 232 8.91 13.52 14.30
CA GLN A 232 8.69 13.26 15.72
C GLN A 232 8.07 14.49 16.40
N SER A 233 7.16 14.25 17.33
CA SER A 233 6.45 15.31 18.07
C SER A 233 7.38 16.22 18.90
N SER A 234 8.66 15.87 19.07
CA SER A 234 9.64 16.57 19.91
C SER A 234 10.74 17.29 19.15
N SER A 235 10.67 17.39 17.82
CA SER A 235 11.71 18.08 17.03
C SER A 235 11.52 19.59 17.02
N ASP A 236 11.61 20.25 18.19
CA ASP A 236 11.43 21.70 18.45
C ASP A 236 11.25 22.61 17.21
N PRO A 237 10.09 22.57 16.54
CA PRO A 237 9.81 23.52 15.49
C PRO A 237 9.34 24.79 16.21
N SER A 238 10.21 25.79 16.24
CA SER A 238 9.88 27.07 16.88
C SER A 238 8.89 27.89 16.06
N TYR A 239 8.76 27.58 14.76
CA TYR A 239 7.96 28.35 13.82
C TYR A 239 7.43 27.48 12.67
N ALA A 240 6.21 27.75 12.23
CA ALA A 240 5.62 27.16 11.02
C ALA A 240 5.15 28.28 10.09
N ASP A 241 5.69 28.35 8.88
CA ASP A 241 5.24 29.25 7.84
C ASP A 241 4.12 28.58 7.04
N TYR A 242 2.97 29.23 6.94
CA TYR A 242 1.80 28.74 6.23
C TYR A 242 1.40 29.72 5.12
N ASN A 243 1.23 29.18 3.92
CA ASN A 243 0.53 29.85 2.83
C ASN A 243 -0.46 28.87 2.17
N GLN A 244 -1.14 29.30 1.10
CA GLN A 244 -2.14 28.47 0.42
C GLN A 244 -1.57 27.14 -0.11
N ASP A 245 -0.28 27.10 -0.46
CA ASP A 245 0.33 25.98 -1.18
C ASP A 245 1.18 25.07 -0.28
N ARG A 246 1.69 25.57 0.86
CA ARG A 246 2.65 24.84 1.69
C ARG A 246 2.62 25.19 3.17
N ILE A 247 3.05 24.21 3.98
CA ILE A 247 3.44 24.40 5.37
C ILE A 247 4.92 24.01 5.51
N VAL A 248 5.73 24.94 6.03
CA VAL A 248 7.18 24.75 6.24
C VAL A 248 7.51 24.92 7.72
N PHE A 249 8.18 23.92 8.31
CA PHE A 249 8.54 23.90 9.74
C PHE A 249 10.00 24.29 9.96
N TYR A 250 10.28 25.27 10.81
CA TYR A 250 11.62 25.78 11.11
C TYR A 250 12.04 25.45 12.55
N ARG A 251 13.32 25.08 12.73
CA ARG A 251 13.92 24.89 14.07
C ARG A 251 14.33 26.22 14.69
N SER A 252 14.45 26.25 16.03
CA SER A 252 14.83 27.46 16.77
C SER A 252 16.26 27.95 16.49
N SER A 253 17.16 27.05 16.09
CA SER A 253 18.56 27.36 15.79
C SER A 253 18.77 27.72 14.30
N GLY A 254 18.34 28.92 13.91
CA GLY A 254 18.86 29.62 12.71
C GLY A 254 17.94 29.61 11.48
N TRP A 255 17.60 30.82 11.04
CA TRP A 255 16.80 31.18 9.85
C TRP A 255 17.39 30.73 8.49
N THR A 256 18.43 29.88 8.45
CA THR A 256 19.19 29.54 7.24
C THR A 256 19.20 28.04 6.88
N GLY A 257 18.51 27.19 7.64
CA GLY A 257 18.38 25.77 7.34
C GLY A 257 16.96 25.43 6.88
N SER A 258 16.81 25.01 5.62
CA SER A 258 15.61 24.35 5.09
C SER A 258 15.03 23.34 6.08
N ALA A 259 13.71 23.30 6.19
CA ALA A 259 12.97 22.27 6.91
C ALA A 259 13.36 20.88 6.38
N ASP A 260 13.41 19.89 7.28
CA ASP A 260 13.55 18.46 6.91
C ASP A 260 12.31 17.91 6.18
N PHE A 261 11.23 18.70 6.11
CA PHE A 261 9.90 18.32 5.64
C PHE A 261 9.18 19.48 4.95
N THR A 262 8.47 19.17 3.86
CA THR A 262 7.56 20.10 3.20
C THR A 262 6.21 19.40 3.02
N ALA A 263 5.15 20.00 3.53
CA ALA A 263 3.79 19.62 3.16
C ALA A 263 3.31 20.57 2.07
N SER A 264 2.84 20.04 0.94
CA SER A 264 2.13 20.83 -0.07
C SER A 264 0.65 20.52 -0.04
N SER A 265 -0.18 21.56 -0.10
CA SER A 265 -1.61 21.43 -0.31
C SER A 265 -1.85 21.55 -1.81
N THR A 266 -2.52 20.55 -2.39
CA THR A 266 -3.11 20.70 -3.72
C THR A 266 -4.60 20.92 -3.50
N ASP A 267 -5.04 22.16 -3.60
CA ASP A 267 -6.46 22.49 -3.54
C ASP A 267 -7.20 21.71 -4.64
N LEU A 268 -8.06 20.77 -4.26
CA LEU A 268 -8.84 19.89 -5.14
C LEU A 268 -9.87 20.65 -6.01
N HIS A 269 -9.85 21.99 -6.01
CA HIS A 269 -10.70 22.85 -6.82
C HIS A 269 -10.06 23.40 -8.09
N ALA A 270 -8.81 23.01 -8.40
CA ALA A 270 -8.22 23.21 -9.72
C ALA A 270 -7.86 21.86 -10.35
N PRO A 271 -8.29 21.54 -11.59
CA PRO A 271 -7.81 20.35 -12.29
C PRO A 271 -6.35 20.61 -12.69
N MET A 272 -5.42 20.21 -11.84
CA MET A 272 -3.99 20.28 -12.16
C MET A 272 -3.46 18.86 -12.35
N PHE A 273 -3.40 18.46 -13.62
CA PHE A 273 -2.47 17.46 -14.10
C PHE A 273 -1.07 17.94 -13.73
N SER A 274 -0.41 17.27 -12.80
CA SER A 274 1.05 17.37 -12.64
C SER A 274 1.65 16.13 -13.24
N ILE A 275 2.06 16.24 -14.51
CA ILE A 275 3.04 15.34 -15.11
C ILE A 275 4.38 15.74 -14.49
N CYS A 276 5.00 14.82 -13.76
CA CYS A 276 6.45 14.88 -13.53
C CYS A 276 7.16 14.28 -14.75
#